data_AF-A0A951YE46-F1
#
_entry.id   AF-A0A951YE46-F1
#
_cell.length_a   1.000
_cell.length_b   1.000
_cell.length_c   1.000
_cell.angle_alpha   90.00
_cell.angle_beta   90.00
_cell.angle_gamma   90.00
#
_symmetry.space_group_name_H-M   'P 1'
#
loop_
_entity.id
_entity.type
_entity.pdbx_description
1 polymer ?
#
loop_
_entity_poly.entity_id
_entity_poly.type
_entity_poly.pdbx_seq_one_letter_code
_entity_poly.pdbx_strand_id
1 'polypeptide(L)'
;LFGADGAFSALRNSYTYMDRVDARHFYLKHGYKELSIPPDAAGNLQLEENGLHIWPRKNYMMIALPNTDGNFTCTLFFPFEGSPSFEEINTEEKVMAFFKENFPDAVPKMPTLIEDFFTNPTSSLITTMIEPWHNKDKSALIGDAAHAIVPFYGQGMNAGFEDCTILAGLMDKHGDDWATILKVYDDMRKPNGDAVAQLALNNFIEMRDKVADAKFLERKKIEKELVKRYPQQFISVYEMVSFSHTPYKTAISCTEAQDELLGKIMAQGDFFKNIEQQDFQQQLDKWVADYHQSVQQLDFGNG
;
A
#
# COMPACT_ATOMS: atom_id res chain seq x y z
N LEU A 1 -21.13 -20.34 -2.40
CA LEU A 1 -21.28 -19.21 -1.45
C LEU A 1 -19.99 -18.41 -1.46
N PHE A 2 -20.07 -17.09 -1.68
CA PHE A 2 -18.89 -16.22 -1.62
C PHE A 2 -18.90 -15.39 -0.34
N GLY A 3 -17.80 -15.42 0.40
CA GLY A 3 -17.56 -14.53 1.54
C GLY A 3 -16.97 -13.24 1.02
N ALA A 4 -17.83 -12.25 0.81
CA ALA A 4 -17.48 -10.86 0.47
C ALA A 4 -17.87 -9.91 1.61
N ASP A 5 -17.81 -10.41 2.85
CA ASP A 5 -18.32 -9.81 4.08
C ASP A 5 -17.24 -9.06 4.89
N GLY A 6 -16.16 -8.67 4.21
CA GLY A 6 -15.16 -7.72 4.72
C GLY A 6 -14.14 -8.30 5.71
N ALA A 7 -13.35 -7.41 6.31
CA ALA A 7 -12.20 -7.77 7.13
C ALA A 7 -12.54 -8.65 8.35
N PHE A 8 -13.79 -8.63 8.83
CA PHE A 8 -14.27 -9.44 9.95
C PHE A 8 -15.23 -10.56 9.49
N SER A 9 -14.96 -11.13 8.31
CA SER A 9 -15.77 -12.15 7.65
C SER A 9 -16.21 -13.31 8.56
N ALA A 10 -17.52 -13.54 8.60
CA ALA A 10 -18.13 -14.68 9.26
C ALA A 10 -17.81 -15.99 8.53
N LEU A 11 -17.75 -15.96 7.19
CA LEU A 11 -17.37 -17.15 6.42
C LEU A 11 -15.92 -17.54 6.70
N ARG A 12 -14.98 -16.59 6.69
CA ARG A 12 -13.58 -16.86 7.04
C ARG A 12 -13.47 -17.43 8.45
N ASN A 13 -14.20 -16.88 9.42
CA ASN A 13 -14.17 -17.39 10.79
C ASN A 13 -14.64 -18.85 10.87
N SER A 14 -15.55 -19.27 9.99
CA SER A 14 -15.95 -20.68 9.89
C SER A 14 -14.84 -21.59 9.32
N TYR A 15 -13.93 -21.06 8.51
CA TYR A 15 -12.80 -21.81 7.93
C TYR A 15 -11.68 -22.03 8.95
N THR A 16 -11.44 -21.07 9.85
CA THR A 16 -10.29 -21.05 10.78
C THR A 16 -10.08 -22.33 11.59
N TYR A 17 -11.14 -23.10 11.85
CA TYR A 17 -11.08 -24.35 12.64
C TYR A 17 -11.29 -25.62 11.80
N MET A 18 -11.28 -25.51 10.47
CA MET A 18 -11.35 -26.67 9.57
C MET A 18 -9.98 -27.35 9.46
N ASP A 19 -10.00 -28.63 9.05
CA ASP A 19 -8.79 -29.40 8.83
C ASP A 19 -7.90 -28.75 7.76
N ARG A 20 -6.61 -28.60 8.07
CA ARG A 20 -5.57 -28.06 7.17
C ARG A 20 -5.83 -26.62 6.68
N VAL A 21 -6.41 -25.77 7.52
CA VAL A 21 -6.51 -24.33 7.28
C VAL A 21 -5.51 -23.57 8.16
N ASP A 22 -4.67 -22.76 7.54
CA ASP A 22 -3.82 -21.79 8.24
C ASP A 22 -4.47 -20.41 8.19
N ALA A 23 -4.70 -19.79 9.35
CA ALA A 23 -5.24 -18.44 9.45
C ALA A 23 -4.43 -17.60 10.44
N ARG A 24 -4.12 -16.35 10.05
CA ARG A 24 -3.33 -15.42 10.85
C ARG A 24 -3.94 -14.02 10.79
N HIS A 25 -4.02 -13.37 11.94
CA HIS A 25 -4.51 -12.00 12.10
C HIS A 25 -3.44 -11.21 12.85
N PHE A 26 -3.01 -10.09 12.29
CA PHE A 26 -2.01 -9.23 12.91
C PHE A 26 -2.52 -7.80 12.95
N TYR A 27 -2.48 -7.21 14.13
CA TYR A 27 -2.80 -5.80 14.33
C TYR A 27 -1.52 -4.98 14.41
N LEU A 28 -1.53 -3.81 13.78
CA LEU A 28 -0.49 -2.83 14.02
C LEU A 28 -0.68 -2.17 15.38
N LYS A 29 0.43 -1.70 15.96
CA LYS A 29 0.42 -0.87 17.18
C LYS A 29 -0.12 0.55 16.93
N HIS A 30 -0.41 0.86 15.67
CA HIS A 30 -0.96 2.12 15.21
C HIS A 30 -2.44 1.95 14.90
N GLY A 31 -3.23 2.92 15.35
CA GLY A 31 -4.59 3.12 14.87
C GLY A 31 -4.63 4.20 13.81
N TYR A 32 -5.83 4.47 13.31
CA TYR A 32 -6.10 5.66 12.53
C TYR A 32 -7.29 6.44 13.08
N LYS A 33 -7.30 7.73 12.79
CA LYS A 33 -8.43 8.63 13.04
C LYS A 33 -8.64 9.56 11.86
N GLU A 34 -9.89 9.72 11.46
CA GLU A 34 -10.28 10.66 10.41
C GLU A 34 -10.52 12.06 10.98
N LEU A 35 -10.08 13.06 10.24
CA LEU A 35 -10.18 14.48 10.53
C LEU A 35 -10.54 15.22 9.24
N SER A 36 -11.01 16.47 9.32
CA SER A 36 -11.41 17.22 8.14
C SER A 36 -10.60 18.50 7.91
N ILE A 37 -10.30 18.79 6.65
CA ILE A 37 -10.02 20.15 6.17
C ILE A 37 -11.23 20.58 5.32
N PRO A 38 -12.14 21.42 5.82
CA PRO A 38 -13.30 21.88 5.06
C PRO A 38 -12.89 22.74 3.86
N PRO A 39 -13.82 23.03 2.93
CA PRO A 39 -13.56 24.03 1.89
C PRO A 39 -13.29 25.42 2.49
N ASP A 40 -12.65 26.28 1.70
CA ASP A 40 -12.55 27.71 2.03
C ASP A 40 -13.91 28.42 1.94
N ALA A 41 -13.94 29.71 2.27
CA ALA A 41 -15.17 30.51 2.24
C ALA A 41 -15.80 30.63 0.82
N ALA A 42 -15.06 30.33 -0.23
CA ALA A 42 -15.52 30.31 -1.61
C ALA A 42 -15.89 28.90 -2.11
N GLY A 43 -15.77 27.86 -1.25
CA GLY A 43 -16.08 26.48 -1.60
C GLY A 43 -14.92 25.71 -2.22
N ASN A 44 -13.70 26.25 -2.23
CA ASN A 44 -12.55 25.63 -2.89
C ASN A 44 -11.72 24.79 -1.91
N LEU A 45 -10.99 23.83 -2.48
CA LEU A 45 -9.96 23.07 -1.78
C LEU A 45 -8.88 24.00 -1.22
N GLN A 46 -8.49 23.76 0.04
CA GLN A 46 -7.49 24.58 0.75
C GLN A 46 -6.03 24.16 0.52
N LEU A 47 -5.80 23.09 -0.24
CA LEU A 47 -4.50 22.52 -0.61
C LEU A 47 -4.50 22.20 -2.11
N GLU A 48 -3.33 21.79 -2.66
CA GLU A 48 -3.24 21.36 -4.06
C GLU A 48 -4.21 20.20 -4.35
N GLU A 49 -5.04 20.36 -5.38
CA GLU A 49 -6.09 19.40 -5.74
C GLU A 49 -5.49 18.11 -6.34
N ASN A 50 -4.43 18.23 -7.14
CA ASN A 50 -3.88 17.10 -7.90
C ASN A 50 -2.76 16.37 -7.13
N GLY A 51 -2.86 16.29 -5.80
CA GLY A 51 -1.84 15.73 -4.93
C GLY A 51 -2.37 14.84 -3.82
N LEU A 52 -1.61 13.79 -3.51
CA LEU A 52 -1.72 13.07 -2.24
C LEU A 52 -0.83 13.78 -1.21
N HIS A 53 -1.44 14.40 -0.21
CA HIS A 53 -0.71 15.15 0.82
C HIS A 53 -0.27 14.23 1.95
N ILE A 54 0.99 14.34 2.38
CA ILE A 54 1.57 13.50 3.44
C ILE A 54 2.40 14.37 4.38
N TRP A 55 2.13 14.28 5.69
CA TRP A 55 2.91 14.86 6.77
C TRP A 55 3.60 13.76 7.59
N PRO A 56 4.84 13.38 7.24
CA PRO A 56 5.55 12.29 7.92
C PRO A 56 6.26 12.77 9.19
N ARG A 57 6.19 12.02 10.29
CA ARG A 57 6.84 12.36 11.57
C ARG A 57 7.58 11.18 12.18
N LYS A 58 8.25 10.39 11.34
CA LYS A 58 8.80 9.08 11.73
C LYS A 58 7.64 8.27 12.28
N ASN A 59 7.61 7.89 13.56
CA ASN A 59 6.65 6.99 14.19
C ASN A 59 5.14 7.25 13.95
N TYR A 60 4.73 8.35 13.33
CA TYR A 60 3.36 8.63 12.91
C TYR A 60 3.31 9.52 11.68
N MET A 61 2.16 9.59 11.03
CA MET A 61 1.95 10.45 9.86
C MET A 61 0.49 10.84 9.72
N MET A 62 0.25 11.94 9.02
CA MET A 62 -1.08 12.32 8.54
C MET A 62 -1.07 12.32 7.01
N ILE A 63 -2.14 11.84 6.39
CA ILE A 63 -2.37 11.98 4.94
C ILE A 63 -3.66 12.75 4.70
N ALA A 64 -3.80 13.40 3.54
CA ALA A 64 -5.05 14.02 3.13
C ALA A 64 -5.36 13.73 1.67
N LEU A 65 -6.61 13.33 1.39
CA LEU A 65 -7.13 13.07 0.05
C LEU A 65 -8.24 14.09 -0.27
N PRO A 66 -8.26 14.66 -1.48
CA PRO A 66 -9.27 15.62 -1.89
C PRO A 66 -10.62 14.92 -2.14
N ASN A 67 -11.70 15.60 -1.79
CA ASN A 67 -13.06 15.19 -2.10
C ASN A 67 -13.71 16.15 -3.11
N THR A 68 -14.71 15.65 -3.85
CA THR A 68 -15.40 16.41 -4.90
C THR A 68 -16.25 17.58 -4.40
N ASP A 69 -16.52 17.65 -3.10
CA ASP A 69 -17.26 18.72 -2.42
C ASP A 69 -16.35 19.83 -1.87
N GLY A 70 -15.07 19.82 -2.23
CA GLY A 70 -14.11 20.88 -1.89
C GLY A 70 -13.44 20.73 -0.52
N ASN A 71 -13.68 19.63 0.21
CA ASN A 71 -12.97 19.31 1.44
C ASN A 71 -11.84 18.28 1.23
N PHE A 72 -11.03 18.04 2.25
CA PHE A 72 -10.14 16.88 2.33
C PHE A 72 -10.52 16.00 3.53
N THR A 73 -10.53 14.69 3.29
CA THR A 73 -10.46 13.72 4.38
C THR A 73 -9.00 13.55 4.78
N CYS A 74 -8.69 13.91 6.01
CA CYS A 74 -7.38 13.69 6.62
C CYS A 74 -7.40 12.39 7.45
N THR A 75 -6.37 11.58 7.35
CA THR A 75 -6.22 10.37 8.17
C THR A 75 -4.91 10.45 8.96
N LEU A 76 -5.03 10.54 10.29
CA LEU A 76 -3.90 10.47 11.21
C LEU A 76 -3.62 8.99 11.55
N PHE A 77 -2.44 8.50 11.19
CA PHE A 77 -1.93 7.20 11.63
C PHE A 77 -0.99 7.37 12.82
N PHE A 78 -1.37 6.84 13.98
CA PHE A 78 -0.73 7.19 15.24
C PHE A 78 -0.74 6.01 16.23
N PRO A 79 0.30 5.85 17.08
CA PRO A 79 0.34 4.77 18.06
C PRO A 79 -0.85 4.82 19.01
N PHE A 80 -1.38 3.66 19.40
CA PHE A 80 -2.38 3.58 20.47
C PHE A 80 -1.78 3.99 21.81
N GLU A 81 -0.57 3.50 22.11
CA GLU A 81 0.12 3.63 23.39
C GLU A 81 1.53 4.21 23.21
N GLY A 82 2.13 4.69 24.32
CA GLY A 82 3.48 5.26 24.35
C GLY A 82 3.49 6.79 24.26
N SER A 83 4.61 7.39 23.85
CA SER A 83 4.74 8.84 23.72
C SER A 83 5.41 9.26 22.40
N PRO A 84 4.75 10.08 21.55
CA PRO A 84 3.35 10.51 21.65
C PRO A 84 2.37 9.40 21.19
N SER A 85 1.14 9.33 21.74
CA SER A 85 0.12 8.30 21.41
C SER A 85 -1.32 8.74 21.67
N PHE A 86 -2.31 8.02 21.11
CA PHE A 86 -3.74 8.31 21.32
C PHE A 86 -4.13 8.26 22.81
N GLU A 87 -3.56 7.35 23.59
CA GLU A 87 -3.77 7.27 25.04
C GLU A 87 -3.22 8.51 25.77
N GLU A 88 -2.09 9.05 25.32
CA GLU A 88 -1.43 10.20 25.96
C GLU A 88 -2.15 11.52 25.66
N ILE A 89 -2.49 11.80 24.40
CA ILE A 89 -3.13 13.05 23.96
C ILE A 89 -4.65 13.00 24.07
N ASN A 90 -5.13 12.85 25.31
CA ASN A 90 -6.52 12.58 25.65
C ASN A 90 -7.34 13.78 26.16
N THR A 91 -6.83 15.01 26.03
CA THR A 91 -7.57 16.25 26.34
C THR A 91 -7.44 17.26 25.21
N GLU A 92 -8.37 18.19 25.09
CA GLU A 92 -8.37 19.20 24.02
C GLU A 92 -7.06 20.00 23.99
N GLU A 93 -6.52 20.36 25.17
CA GLU A 93 -5.28 21.11 25.28
C GLU A 93 -4.09 20.31 24.76
N LYS A 94 -4.02 19.01 25.09
CA LYS A 94 -2.94 18.12 24.63
C LYS A 94 -3.02 17.87 23.14
N VAL A 95 -4.21 17.62 22.60
CA VAL A 95 -4.43 17.44 21.15
C VAL A 95 -3.99 18.71 20.43
N MET A 96 -4.47 19.88 20.85
CA MET A 96 -4.11 21.15 20.21
C MET A 96 -2.61 21.47 20.33
N ALA A 97 -1.99 21.20 21.47
CA ALA A 97 -0.54 21.38 21.65
C ALA A 97 0.25 20.47 20.70
N PHE A 98 -0.08 19.17 20.67
CA PHE A 98 0.55 18.19 19.80
C PHE A 98 0.43 18.57 18.32
N PHE A 99 -0.77 18.97 17.88
CA PHE A 99 -1.00 19.36 16.48
C PHE A 99 -0.32 20.68 16.11
N LYS A 100 -0.28 21.68 17.00
CA LYS A 100 0.46 22.93 16.73
C LYS A 100 1.96 22.70 16.62
N GLU A 101 2.52 21.79 17.42
CA GLU A 101 3.93 21.45 17.36
C GLU A 101 4.26 20.64 16.10
N ASN A 102 3.45 19.63 15.79
CA ASN A 102 3.79 18.64 14.77
C ASN A 102 3.15 18.90 13.40
N PHE A 103 2.03 19.62 13.32
CA PHE A 103 1.32 19.91 12.06
C PHE A 103 0.91 21.40 11.97
N PRO A 104 1.84 22.35 12.20
CA PRO A 104 1.51 23.78 12.33
C PRO A 104 0.87 24.40 11.09
N ASP A 105 1.12 23.85 9.91
CA ASP A 105 0.58 24.29 8.62
C ASP A 105 -0.82 23.73 8.34
N ALA A 106 -1.17 22.58 8.92
CA ALA A 106 -2.49 21.96 8.79
C ALA A 106 -3.50 22.55 9.80
N VAL A 107 -3.08 22.83 11.04
CA VAL A 107 -3.97 23.32 12.11
C VAL A 107 -4.84 24.52 11.70
N PRO A 108 -4.33 25.57 11.03
CA PRO A 108 -5.15 26.70 10.60
C PRO A 108 -6.28 26.33 9.63
N LYS A 109 -6.17 25.17 8.97
CA LYS A 109 -7.13 24.66 7.98
C LYS A 109 -8.13 23.67 8.58
N MET A 110 -7.98 23.27 9.85
CA MET A 110 -8.77 22.24 10.51
C MET A 110 -9.59 22.84 11.68
N PRO A 111 -10.61 23.68 11.40
CA PRO A 111 -11.39 24.33 12.45
C PRO A 111 -12.15 23.35 13.35
N THR A 112 -12.48 22.16 12.83
CA THR A 112 -13.19 21.07 13.54
C THR A 112 -12.24 20.08 14.21
N LEU A 113 -10.93 20.32 14.23
CA LEU A 113 -9.90 19.36 14.68
C LEU A 113 -10.24 18.70 16.02
N ILE A 114 -10.64 19.48 17.02
CA ILE A 114 -10.94 18.96 18.37
C ILE A 114 -12.22 18.13 18.35
N GLU A 115 -13.27 18.61 17.70
CA GLU A 115 -14.55 17.89 17.57
C GLU A 115 -14.35 16.57 16.83
N ASP A 116 -13.67 16.59 15.69
CA ASP A 116 -13.34 15.41 14.89
C ASP A 116 -12.51 14.43 15.73
N PHE A 117 -11.52 14.92 16.49
CA PHE A 117 -10.63 14.06 17.27
C PHE A 117 -11.38 13.27 18.36
N PHE A 118 -12.35 13.88 19.04
CA PHE A 118 -13.08 13.23 20.12
C PHE A 118 -14.35 12.50 19.67
N THR A 119 -14.98 12.94 18.58
CA THR A 119 -16.20 12.31 18.04
C THR A 119 -15.88 11.11 17.16
N ASN A 120 -14.87 11.20 16.29
CA ASN A 120 -14.57 10.13 15.35
C ASN A 120 -13.86 8.96 16.06
N PRO A 121 -14.23 7.71 15.77
CA PRO A 121 -13.64 6.55 16.43
C PRO A 121 -12.15 6.43 16.11
N THR A 122 -11.37 5.96 17.09
CA THR A 122 -10.01 5.48 16.82
C THR A 122 -10.10 4.03 16.37
N SER A 123 -9.66 3.76 15.15
CA SER A 123 -9.85 2.46 14.50
C SER A 123 -8.54 1.69 14.38
N SER A 124 -8.60 0.36 14.52
CA SER A 124 -7.44 -0.53 14.40
C SER A 124 -7.13 -0.86 12.94
N LEU A 125 -5.86 -1.19 12.68
CA LEU A 125 -5.38 -1.63 11.38
C LEU A 125 -4.99 -3.11 11.47
N ILE A 126 -5.61 -3.94 10.62
CA ILE A 126 -5.44 -5.39 10.62
C ILE A 126 -4.93 -5.88 9.26
N THR A 127 -3.99 -6.82 9.30
CA THR A 127 -3.68 -7.68 8.16
C THR A 127 -4.17 -9.09 8.47
N THR A 128 -4.92 -9.69 7.55
CA THR A 128 -5.39 -11.08 7.63
C THR A 128 -4.80 -11.90 6.50
N MET A 129 -4.33 -13.10 6.82
CA MET A 129 -3.91 -14.12 5.85
C MET A 129 -4.60 -15.43 6.19
N ILE A 130 -5.19 -16.09 5.19
CA ILE A 130 -5.79 -17.42 5.35
C ILE A 130 -5.49 -18.29 4.14
N GLU A 131 -5.21 -19.57 4.33
CA GLU A 131 -5.03 -20.57 3.27
C GLU A 131 -5.73 -21.88 3.65
N PRO A 132 -6.49 -22.51 2.74
CA PRO A 132 -6.91 -22.04 1.41
C PRO A 132 -7.98 -20.94 1.45
N TRP A 133 -8.20 -20.23 0.34
CA TRP A 133 -9.31 -19.27 0.20
C TRP A 133 -10.66 -19.92 -0.12
N HIS A 134 -10.72 -21.23 -0.27
CA HIS A 134 -11.94 -21.94 -0.62
C HIS A 134 -12.13 -23.23 0.18
N ASN A 135 -13.38 -23.66 0.30
CA ASN A 135 -13.74 -24.95 0.87
C ASN A 135 -14.45 -25.80 -0.20
N LYS A 136 -13.68 -26.73 -0.78
CA LYS A 136 -14.12 -27.62 -1.87
C LYS A 136 -14.76 -26.81 -3.01
N ASP A 137 -15.86 -27.30 -3.55
CA ASP A 137 -16.69 -26.66 -4.58
C ASP A 137 -17.85 -25.83 -3.99
N LYS A 138 -17.83 -25.54 -2.68
CA LYS A 138 -19.01 -25.00 -1.97
C LYS A 138 -18.90 -23.52 -1.64
N SER A 139 -17.71 -23.06 -1.24
CA SER A 139 -17.53 -21.67 -0.87
C SER A 139 -16.12 -21.16 -1.09
N ALA A 140 -15.99 -19.84 -1.25
CA ALA A 140 -14.72 -19.14 -1.37
C ALA A 140 -14.77 -17.73 -0.75
N LEU A 141 -13.61 -17.23 -0.35
CA LEU A 141 -13.39 -15.89 0.18
C LEU A 141 -12.92 -14.94 -0.93
N ILE A 142 -13.31 -13.68 -0.86
CA ILE A 142 -12.95 -12.64 -1.84
C ILE A 142 -12.73 -11.28 -1.16
N GLY A 143 -11.79 -10.48 -1.68
CA GLY A 143 -11.44 -9.18 -1.12
C GLY A 143 -10.99 -9.28 0.34
N ASP A 144 -11.38 -8.31 1.17
CA ASP A 144 -10.98 -8.24 2.58
C ASP A 144 -11.35 -9.48 3.42
N ALA A 145 -12.34 -10.27 3.00
CA ALA A 145 -12.66 -11.53 3.66
C ALA A 145 -11.52 -12.55 3.51
N ALA A 146 -10.83 -12.53 2.37
CA ALA A 146 -9.67 -13.38 2.06
C ALA A 146 -8.34 -12.74 2.50
N HIS A 147 -8.18 -11.44 2.26
CA HIS A 147 -6.91 -10.72 2.45
C HIS A 147 -7.14 -9.28 2.92
N ALA A 148 -7.71 -9.07 4.11
CA ALA A 148 -7.70 -7.74 4.71
C ALA A 148 -6.26 -7.22 4.82
N ILE A 149 -5.97 -6.07 4.23
CA ILE A 149 -4.62 -5.46 4.25
C ILE A 149 -4.66 -4.05 4.83
N VAL A 150 -3.53 -3.63 5.39
CA VAL A 150 -3.35 -2.25 5.85
C VAL A 150 -3.37 -1.26 4.67
N PRO A 151 -3.88 -0.02 4.85
CA PRO A 151 -4.22 0.87 3.74
C PRO A 151 -3.02 1.59 3.12
N PHE A 152 -1.79 1.28 3.52
CA PHE A 152 -0.62 2.09 3.19
C PHE A 152 -0.21 2.01 1.72
N TYR A 153 -0.69 1.05 0.94
CA TYR A 153 -0.48 1.04 -0.51
C TYR A 153 -1.71 1.51 -1.31
N GLY A 154 -2.86 1.72 -0.67
CA GLY A 154 -4.12 2.03 -1.38
C GLY A 154 -4.62 0.88 -2.28
N GLN A 155 -4.22 -0.37 -2.01
CA GLN A 155 -4.50 -1.51 -2.90
C GLN A 155 -5.61 -2.45 -2.43
N GLY A 156 -6.20 -2.29 -1.24
CA GLY A 156 -7.21 -3.23 -0.73
C GLY A 156 -8.42 -3.37 -1.68
N MET A 157 -9.04 -2.23 -2.03
CA MET A 157 -10.14 -2.20 -2.99
C MET A 157 -9.72 -2.71 -4.37
N ASN A 158 -8.57 -2.27 -4.88
CA ASN A 158 -8.08 -2.65 -6.21
C ASN A 158 -7.82 -4.16 -6.31
N ALA A 159 -7.17 -4.76 -5.32
CA ALA A 159 -6.96 -6.20 -5.22
C ALA A 159 -8.28 -6.97 -5.10
N GLY A 160 -9.26 -6.45 -4.35
CA GLY A 160 -10.60 -7.04 -4.28
C GLY A 160 -11.36 -7.00 -5.61
N PHE A 161 -11.26 -5.93 -6.39
CA PHE A 161 -11.82 -5.87 -7.75
C PHE A 161 -11.09 -6.78 -8.74
N GLU A 162 -9.78 -6.91 -8.60
CA GLU A 162 -8.98 -7.87 -9.37
C GLU A 162 -9.43 -9.31 -9.09
N ASP A 163 -9.72 -9.65 -7.83
CA ASP A 163 -10.28 -10.95 -7.48
C ASP A 163 -11.60 -11.23 -8.21
N CYS A 164 -12.52 -10.26 -8.20
CA CYS A 164 -13.82 -10.37 -8.89
C CYS A 164 -13.63 -10.63 -10.39
N THR A 165 -12.70 -9.92 -11.01
CA THR A 165 -12.40 -10.01 -12.43
C THR A 165 -11.83 -11.38 -12.79
N ILE A 166 -10.87 -11.88 -12.00
CA ILE A 166 -10.26 -13.19 -12.22
C ILE A 166 -11.29 -14.31 -12.00
N LEU A 167 -12.09 -14.22 -10.94
CA LEU A 167 -13.14 -15.20 -10.67
C LEU A 167 -14.19 -15.24 -11.79
N ALA A 168 -14.64 -14.08 -12.28
CA ALA A 168 -15.59 -13.99 -13.40
C ALA A 168 -15.02 -14.62 -14.68
N GLY A 169 -13.76 -14.34 -15.03
CA GLY A 169 -13.10 -14.96 -16.19
C GLY A 169 -12.97 -16.47 -16.08
N LEU A 170 -12.75 -17.00 -14.86
CA LEU A 170 -12.76 -18.45 -14.63
C LEU A 170 -14.15 -19.05 -14.78
N MET A 171 -15.21 -18.36 -14.35
CA MET A 171 -16.59 -18.79 -14.57
C MET A 171 -16.93 -18.84 -16.07
N ASP A 172 -16.54 -17.83 -16.84
CA ASP A 172 -16.75 -17.80 -18.30
C ASP A 172 -16.03 -18.97 -19.00
N LYS A 173 -14.83 -19.33 -18.53
CA LYS A 173 -14.01 -20.39 -19.11
C LYS A 173 -14.47 -21.81 -18.74
N HIS A 174 -14.91 -22.01 -17.50
CA HIS A 174 -15.15 -23.33 -16.93
C HIS A 174 -16.64 -23.63 -16.64
N GLY A 175 -17.54 -22.68 -16.87
CA GLY A 175 -18.98 -22.83 -16.64
C GLY A 175 -19.29 -23.10 -15.17
N ASP A 176 -19.92 -24.24 -14.89
CA ASP A 176 -20.35 -24.63 -13.53
C ASP A 176 -19.37 -25.58 -12.82
N ASP A 177 -18.16 -25.80 -13.36
CA ASP A 177 -17.14 -26.63 -12.71
C ASP A 177 -16.47 -25.89 -11.53
N TRP A 178 -17.24 -25.72 -10.45
CA TRP A 178 -16.83 -25.01 -9.25
C TRP A 178 -15.62 -25.63 -8.55
N ALA A 179 -15.41 -26.94 -8.69
CA ALA A 179 -14.23 -27.59 -8.15
C ALA A 179 -12.95 -27.05 -8.82
N THR A 180 -12.97 -26.93 -10.15
CA THR A 180 -11.86 -26.34 -10.91
C THR A 180 -11.77 -24.83 -10.72
N ILE A 181 -12.89 -24.11 -10.81
CA ILE A 181 -12.91 -22.64 -10.68
C ILE A 181 -12.31 -22.19 -9.36
N LEU A 182 -12.81 -22.74 -8.23
CA LEU A 182 -12.36 -22.29 -6.92
C LEU A 182 -10.91 -22.69 -6.63
N LYS A 183 -10.48 -23.86 -7.11
CA LYS A 183 -9.09 -24.29 -6.99
C LYS A 183 -8.15 -23.37 -7.79
N VAL A 184 -8.46 -23.10 -9.05
CA VAL A 184 -7.62 -22.25 -9.91
C VAL A 184 -7.60 -20.81 -9.40
N TYR A 185 -8.74 -20.31 -8.92
CA TYR A 185 -8.84 -19.00 -8.28
C TYR A 185 -7.92 -18.91 -7.05
N ASP A 186 -7.95 -19.90 -6.15
CA ASP A 186 -7.08 -19.96 -4.97
C ASP A 186 -5.59 -19.99 -5.37
N ASP A 187 -5.21 -20.91 -6.26
CA ASP A 187 -3.83 -21.05 -6.75
C ASP A 187 -3.29 -19.76 -7.40
N MET A 188 -4.16 -18.99 -8.08
CA MET A 188 -3.81 -17.73 -8.73
C MET A 188 -3.76 -16.55 -7.76
N ARG A 189 -4.76 -16.43 -6.87
CA ARG A 189 -4.99 -15.21 -6.10
C ARG A 189 -4.33 -15.21 -4.74
N LYS A 190 -4.26 -16.36 -4.06
CA LYS A 190 -3.66 -16.46 -2.73
C LYS A 190 -2.23 -15.90 -2.67
N PRO A 191 -1.30 -16.24 -3.59
CA PRO A 191 0.05 -15.66 -3.57
C PRO A 191 0.07 -14.15 -3.82
N ASN A 192 -0.88 -13.64 -4.60
CA ASN A 192 -1.01 -12.22 -4.90
C ASN A 192 -1.60 -11.44 -3.71
N GLY A 193 -2.58 -12.01 -3.00
CA GLY A 193 -3.13 -11.47 -1.76
C GLY A 193 -2.08 -11.35 -0.66
N ASP A 194 -1.22 -12.36 -0.50
CA ASP A 194 -0.09 -12.29 0.43
C ASP A 194 0.94 -11.22 0.03
N ALA A 195 1.26 -11.16 -1.26
CA ALA A 195 2.22 -10.21 -1.79
C ALA A 195 1.76 -8.76 -1.60
N VAL A 196 0.50 -8.44 -1.90
CA VAL A 196 -0.04 -7.09 -1.69
C VAL A 196 -0.12 -6.72 -0.21
N ALA A 197 -0.42 -7.68 0.67
CA ALA A 197 -0.37 -7.48 2.11
C ALA A 197 1.04 -7.12 2.60
N GLN A 198 2.06 -7.83 2.10
CA GLN A 198 3.45 -7.55 2.45
C GLN A 198 3.94 -6.23 1.85
N LEU A 199 3.58 -5.91 0.60
CA LEU A 199 3.88 -4.62 -0.02
C LEU A 199 3.28 -3.46 0.79
N ALA A 200 2.05 -3.60 1.26
CA ALA A 200 1.40 -2.58 2.10
C ALA A 200 2.09 -2.40 3.45
N LEU A 201 2.53 -3.48 4.10
CA LEU A 201 3.31 -3.42 5.34
C LEU A 201 4.69 -2.76 5.12
N ASN A 202 5.36 -3.08 4.01
CA ASN A 202 6.63 -2.45 3.66
C ASN A 202 6.45 -0.95 3.41
N ASN A 203 5.37 -0.57 2.72
CA ASN A 203 5.09 0.84 2.43
C ASN A 203 4.71 1.64 3.68
N PHE A 204 4.14 1.00 4.70
CA PHE A 204 3.96 1.65 6.01
C PHE A 204 5.31 2.16 6.55
N ILE A 205 6.34 1.31 6.54
CA ILE A 205 7.67 1.67 7.03
C ILE A 205 8.29 2.76 6.14
N GLU A 206 8.12 2.67 4.83
CA GLU A 206 8.63 3.66 3.86
C GLU A 206 8.00 5.06 4.07
N MET A 207 6.66 5.15 4.06
CA MET A 207 5.92 6.41 4.23
C MET A 207 6.13 7.01 5.62
N ARG A 208 6.35 6.17 6.62
CA ARG A 208 6.54 6.59 8.00
C ARG A 208 7.96 7.13 8.23
N ASP A 209 8.99 6.36 7.84
CA ASP A 209 10.37 6.59 8.26
C ASP A 209 11.25 7.25 7.20
N LYS A 210 10.97 7.08 5.90
CA LYS A 210 11.93 7.38 4.81
C LYS A 210 11.57 8.55 3.91
N VAL A 211 10.30 8.95 3.80
CA VAL A 211 9.87 10.04 2.88
C VAL A 211 10.50 11.41 3.18
N ALA A 212 11.01 11.62 4.39
CA ALA A 212 11.77 12.83 4.76
C ALA A 212 13.31 12.64 4.67
N ASP A 213 13.80 11.45 4.30
CA ASP A 213 15.23 11.14 4.16
C ASP A 213 15.73 11.57 2.76
N ALA A 214 16.77 12.40 2.73
CA ALA A 214 17.40 12.86 1.51
C ALA A 214 17.88 11.70 0.61
N LYS A 215 18.41 10.62 1.19
CA LYS A 215 18.87 9.44 0.42
C LYS A 215 17.69 8.72 -0.24
N PHE A 216 16.57 8.65 0.44
CA PHE A 216 15.35 8.06 -0.11
C PHE A 216 14.78 8.91 -1.25
N LEU A 217 14.74 10.23 -1.09
CA LEU A 217 14.33 11.14 -2.16
C LEU A 217 15.25 11.06 -3.38
N GLU A 218 16.57 10.98 -3.16
CA GLU A 218 17.55 10.75 -4.23
C GLU A 218 17.29 9.42 -4.94
N ARG A 219 17.09 8.33 -4.18
CA ARG A 219 16.73 7.03 -4.75
C ARG A 219 15.50 7.10 -5.64
N LYS A 220 14.41 7.74 -5.19
CA LYS A 220 13.18 7.90 -6.02
C LYS A 220 13.43 8.72 -7.29
N LYS A 221 14.34 9.70 -7.26
CA LYS A 221 14.74 10.44 -8.46
C LYS A 221 15.52 9.56 -9.44
N ILE A 222 16.41 8.71 -8.94
CA ILE A 222 17.15 7.74 -9.75
C ILE A 222 16.18 6.72 -10.37
N GLU A 223 15.27 6.14 -9.59
CA GLU A 223 14.24 5.22 -10.08
C GLU A 223 13.45 5.84 -11.26
N LYS A 224 12.98 7.07 -11.12
CA LYS A 224 12.28 7.79 -12.18
C LYS A 224 13.13 8.00 -13.44
N GLU A 225 14.43 8.20 -13.29
CA GLU A 225 15.33 8.36 -14.43
C GLU A 225 15.64 7.02 -15.11
N LEU A 226 15.77 5.93 -14.34
CA LEU A 226 15.94 4.58 -14.89
C LEU A 226 14.73 4.16 -15.72
N VAL A 227 13.51 4.41 -15.24
CA VAL A 227 12.27 4.12 -15.99
C VAL A 227 12.26 4.85 -17.33
N LYS A 228 12.69 6.12 -17.37
CA LYS A 228 12.74 6.91 -18.61
C LYS A 228 13.79 6.39 -19.59
N ARG A 229 14.97 6.00 -19.09
CA ARG A 229 16.11 5.57 -19.93
C ARG A 229 15.97 4.14 -20.41
N TYR A 230 15.39 3.27 -19.58
CA TYR A 230 15.32 1.84 -19.81
C TYR A 230 13.88 1.30 -19.71
N PRO A 231 12.90 1.88 -20.42
CA PRO A 231 11.48 1.57 -20.23
C PRO A 231 11.10 0.11 -20.50
N GLN A 232 11.92 -0.62 -21.25
CA GLN A 232 11.72 -2.05 -21.55
C GLN A 232 12.43 -2.99 -20.57
N GLN A 233 13.35 -2.46 -19.77
CA GLN A 233 14.20 -3.27 -18.89
C GLN A 233 13.97 -2.99 -17.41
N PHE A 234 13.56 -1.76 -17.07
CA PHE A 234 13.32 -1.32 -15.70
C PHE A 234 11.96 -0.63 -15.57
N ILE A 235 11.09 -1.23 -14.77
CA ILE A 235 9.83 -0.67 -14.29
C ILE A 235 9.93 -0.69 -12.77
N SER A 236 9.60 0.40 -12.07
CA SER A 236 9.68 0.38 -10.60
C SER A 236 8.60 -0.53 -10.00
N VAL A 237 8.85 -1.12 -8.82
CA VAL A 237 7.81 -1.90 -8.10
C VAL A 237 6.54 -1.07 -7.89
N TYR A 238 6.67 0.23 -7.61
CA TYR A 238 5.53 1.13 -7.46
C TYR A 238 4.67 1.22 -8.73
N GLU A 239 5.30 1.31 -9.91
CA GLU A 239 4.59 1.34 -11.19
C GLU A 239 3.99 -0.02 -11.53
N MET A 240 4.69 -1.12 -11.25
CA MET A 240 4.15 -2.47 -11.43
C MET A 240 2.84 -2.63 -10.66
N VAL A 241 2.80 -2.17 -9.40
CA VAL A 241 1.66 -2.32 -8.50
C VAL A 241 0.53 -1.31 -8.79
N SER A 242 0.87 -0.06 -9.14
CA SER A 242 -0.12 1.02 -9.20
C SER A 242 -0.64 1.33 -10.60
N PHE A 243 0.13 1.02 -11.64
CA PHE A 243 -0.15 1.46 -13.02
C PHE A 243 -0.08 0.33 -14.05
N SER A 244 -0.06 -0.93 -13.60
CA SER A 244 -0.06 -2.09 -14.48
C SER A 244 -0.93 -3.22 -13.90
N HIS A 245 -1.07 -4.32 -14.66
CA HIS A 245 -1.65 -5.57 -14.20
C HIS A 245 -0.60 -6.64 -13.88
N THR A 246 0.64 -6.22 -13.63
CA THR A 246 1.70 -7.13 -13.18
C THR A 246 1.24 -7.81 -11.89
N PRO A 247 1.27 -9.16 -11.80
CA PRO A 247 0.87 -9.85 -10.58
C PRO A 247 1.65 -9.32 -9.36
N TYR A 248 0.96 -9.03 -8.25
CA TYR A 248 1.61 -8.56 -7.02
C TYR A 248 2.75 -9.47 -6.56
N LYS A 249 2.59 -10.81 -6.71
CA LYS A 249 3.64 -11.79 -6.39
C LYS A 249 4.91 -11.58 -7.22
N THR A 250 4.76 -11.12 -8.46
CA THR A 250 5.89 -10.82 -9.35
C THR A 250 6.50 -9.48 -9.01
N ALA A 251 5.68 -8.46 -8.77
CA ALA A 251 6.15 -7.14 -8.35
C ALA A 251 6.98 -7.20 -7.07
N ILE A 252 6.52 -7.94 -6.04
CA ILE A 252 7.29 -8.08 -4.79
C ILE A 252 8.61 -8.84 -5.00
N SER A 253 8.65 -9.85 -5.87
CA SER A 253 9.88 -10.60 -6.19
C SER A 253 10.94 -9.74 -6.89
N CYS A 254 10.56 -8.65 -7.54
CA CYS A 254 11.50 -7.70 -8.14
C CYS A 254 12.18 -6.79 -7.09
N THR A 255 11.65 -6.70 -5.86
CA THR A 255 12.10 -5.72 -4.85
C THR A 255 13.59 -5.85 -4.53
N GLU A 256 14.06 -7.07 -4.22
CA GLU A 256 15.46 -7.31 -3.84
C GLU A 256 16.43 -6.99 -4.99
N ALA A 257 16.08 -7.38 -6.21
CA ALA A 257 16.89 -7.10 -7.40
C ALA A 257 16.96 -5.59 -7.72
N GLN A 258 15.84 -4.86 -7.55
CA GLN A 258 15.82 -3.40 -7.67
C GLN A 258 16.64 -2.72 -6.57
N ASP A 259 16.54 -3.21 -5.33
CA ASP A 259 17.34 -2.73 -4.20
C ASP A 259 18.84 -2.89 -4.44
N GLU A 260 19.26 -4.06 -4.96
CA GLU A 260 20.65 -4.32 -5.31
C GLU A 260 21.14 -3.38 -6.43
N LEU A 261 20.36 -3.23 -7.50
CA LEU A 261 20.68 -2.35 -8.62
C LEU A 261 20.85 -0.90 -8.15
N LEU A 262 19.86 -0.38 -7.42
CA LEU A 262 19.89 1.00 -6.92
C LEU A 262 21.01 1.20 -5.89
N GLY A 263 21.28 0.20 -5.06
CA GLY A 263 22.42 0.19 -4.15
C GLY A 263 23.76 0.33 -4.87
N LYS A 264 23.97 -0.43 -5.96
CA LYS A 264 25.18 -0.33 -6.80
C LYS A 264 25.33 1.07 -7.42
N ILE A 265 24.24 1.61 -7.95
CA ILE A 265 24.21 2.94 -8.57
C ILE A 265 24.54 4.03 -7.56
N MET A 266 23.84 4.04 -6.42
CA MET A 266 24.02 5.06 -5.37
C MET A 266 25.40 4.98 -4.71
N ALA A 267 26.04 3.81 -4.70
CA ALA A 267 27.40 3.65 -4.17
C ALA A 267 28.47 4.39 -5.01
N GLN A 268 28.17 4.79 -6.25
CA GLN A 268 29.10 5.56 -7.10
C GLN A 268 29.08 7.07 -6.82
N GLY A 269 28.25 7.54 -5.88
CA GLY A 269 28.08 8.96 -5.58
C GLY A 269 26.92 9.58 -6.35
N ASP A 270 27.05 10.86 -6.70
CA ASP A 270 25.97 11.65 -7.32
C ASP A 270 25.66 11.12 -8.73
N PHE A 271 24.54 10.43 -8.84
CA PHE A 271 24.05 9.85 -10.10
C PHE A 271 23.90 10.91 -11.20
N PHE A 272 23.37 12.09 -10.88
CA PHE A 272 23.06 13.12 -11.88
C PHE A 272 24.31 13.80 -12.42
N LYS A 273 25.42 13.76 -11.66
CA LYS A 273 26.74 14.15 -12.16
C LYS A 273 27.41 13.03 -12.94
N ASN A 274 27.35 11.80 -12.43
CA ASN A 274 28.05 10.66 -13.03
C ASN A 274 27.43 10.26 -14.38
N ILE A 275 26.13 10.44 -14.55
CA ILE A 275 25.43 10.08 -15.80
C ILE A 275 25.90 10.88 -17.02
N GLU A 276 26.60 11.99 -16.85
CA GLU A 276 27.24 12.74 -17.94
C GLU A 276 28.52 12.07 -18.48
N GLN A 277 29.09 11.10 -17.73
CA GLN A 277 30.32 10.42 -18.07
C GLN A 277 30.05 9.14 -18.87
N GLN A 278 30.76 8.97 -19.99
CA GLN A 278 30.57 7.82 -20.89
C GLN A 278 30.85 6.47 -20.21
N ASP A 279 31.89 6.40 -19.36
CA ASP A 279 32.25 5.17 -18.65
C ASP A 279 31.15 4.75 -17.67
N PHE A 280 30.52 5.71 -16.98
CA PHE A 280 29.40 5.43 -16.08
C PHE A 280 28.15 4.98 -16.85
N GLN A 281 27.86 5.57 -18.01
CA GLN A 281 26.73 5.12 -18.84
C GLN A 281 26.90 3.66 -19.29
N GLN A 282 28.10 3.27 -19.75
CA GLN A 282 28.38 1.89 -20.13
C GLN A 282 28.24 0.92 -18.95
N GLN A 283 28.71 1.33 -17.76
CA GLN A 283 28.56 0.56 -16.54
C GLN A 283 27.10 0.43 -16.10
N LEU A 284 26.32 1.51 -16.24
CA LEU A 284 24.90 1.54 -15.95
C LEU A 284 24.11 0.61 -16.88
N ASP A 285 24.38 0.66 -18.18
CA ASP A 285 23.76 -0.23 -19.18
C ASP A 285 23.98 -1.70 -18.82
N LYS A 286 25.20 -2.04 -18.39
CA LYS A 286 25.54 -3.39 -17.94
C LYS A 286 24.75 -3.78 -16.68
N TRP A 287 24.71 -2.92 -15.66
CA TRP A 287 23.97 -3.22 -14.43
C TRP A 287 22.48 -3.37 -14.65
N VAL A 288 21.88 -2.54 -15.51
CA VAL A 288 20.46 -2.64 -15.86
C VAL A 288 20.19 -3.91 -16.66
N ALA A 289 21.07 -4.30 -17.58
CA ALA A 289 20.94 -5.56 -18.33
C ALA A 289 21.05 -6.79 -17.40
N ASP A 290 22.01 -6.79 -16.47
CA ASP A 290 22.17 -7.85 -15.46
C ASP A 290 20.91 -7.96 -14.58
N TYR A 291 20.37 -6.82 -14.12
CA TYR A 291 19.09 -6.76 -13.40
C TYR A 291 17.96 -7.35 -14.25
N HIS A 292 17.80 -6.89 -15.48
CA HIS A 292 16.72 -7.34 -16.36
C HIS A 292 16.79 -8.84 -16.61
N GLN A 293 17.99 -9.37 -16.86
CA GLN A 293 18.22 -10.80 -17.03
C GLN A 293 17.84 -11.60 -15.78
N SER A 294 18.04 -11.05 -14.58
CA SER A 294 17.69 -11.72 -13.32
C SER A 294 16.18 -11.83 -13.08
N VAL A 295 15.39 -10.88 -13.59
CA VAL A 295 13.93 -10.84 -13.35
C VAL A 295 13.09 -11.30 -14.54
N GLN A 296 13.64 -11.39 -15.76
CA GLN A 296 12.88 -11.73 -16.97
C GLN A 296 12.20 -13.12 -16.95
N GLN A 297 12.63 -14.02 -16.07
CA GLN A 297 12.04 -15.35 -15.91
C GLN A 297 10.77 -15.33 -15.05
N LEU A 298 10.47 -14.20 -14.39
CA LEU A 298 9.26 -14.03 -13.62
C LEU A 298 8.05 -13.86 -14.53
N ASP A 299 6.88 -14.24 -14.02
CA ASP A 299 5.62 -14.13 -14.73
C ASP A 299 5.03 -12.72 -14.57
N PHE A 300 5.24 -11.85 -15.55
CA PHE A 300 4.68 -10.49 -15.55
C PHE A 300 3.20 -10.42 -15.97
N GLY A 301 2.52 -11.56 -16.20
CA GLY A 301 1.09 -11.57 -16.54
C GLY A 301 0.76 -11.13 -17.97
N ASN A 302 1.74 -11.13 -18.88
CA ASN A 302 1.56 -10.75 -20.29
C ASN A 302 1.10 -11.93 -21.20
N GLY A 303 0.41 -12.93 -20.64
CA GLY A 303 0.04 -14.18 -21.32
C GLY A 303 -1.44 -14.50 -21.26
#